data_AF-A0A920MNX7-F1
#
_entry.id   AF-A0A920MNX7-F1
#
_cell.length_a   1.000
_cell.length_b   1.000
_cell.length_c   1.000
_cell.angle_alpha   90.00
_cell.angle_beta   90.00
_cell.angle_gamma   90.00
#
_symmetry.space_group_name_H-M   'P 1'
#
loop_
_entity.id
_entity.type
_entity.pdbx_description
1 polymer ?
#
loop_
_entity_poly.entity_id
_entity_poly.type
_entity_poly.pdbx_seq_one_letter_code
_entity_poly.pdbx_strand_id
1 'polypeptide(L)'
;MERKFLSRPYVVCTGGEPLLQMDEALIKAIHKAGFEIGLETNGTMIPPDGIDWICVSPKANADLILKNGNELKVVYPQCGMNPRVHEKLKFDHFYIQPMDGINQTENIKRSEKFVLDHPKWKLSLQTHKILGIP
;
A
#
# COMPACT_ATOMS: atom_id res chain seq x y z
N MET A 1 -8.56 15.25 30.99
CA MET A 1 -7.31 14.52 31.29
C MET A 1 -6.76 14.05 29.94
N GLU A 2 -5.77 14.76 29.39
CA GLU A 2 -5.15 14.38 28.11
C GLU A 2 -4.37 13.07 28.31
N ARG A 3 -4.76 12.02 27.59
CA ARG A 3 -3.95 10.80 27.52
C ARG A 3 -2.67 11.14 26.75
N LYS A 4 -1.55 11.29 27.46
CA LYS A 4 -0.22 11.31 26.85
C LYS A 4 0.12 9.88 26.42
N PHE A 5 0.01 9.60 25.13
CA PHE A 5 0.55 8.38 24.54
C PHE A 5 2.09 8.51 24.43
N LEU A 6 2.80 7.40 24.62
CA LEU A 6 4.26 7.34 24.45
C LEU A 6 4.69 7.49 22.99
N SER A 7 3.77 7.26 22.05
CA SER A 7 3.91 7.46 20.61
C SER A 7 2.61 8.01 20.03
N ARG A 8 2.66 8.59 18.83
CA ARG A 8 1.43 8.94 18.11
C ARG A 8 0.68 7.66 17.73
N PRO A 9 -0.63 7.55 18.03
CA PRO A 9 -1.43 6.43 17.54
C PRO A 9 -1.55 6.50 16.01
N TYR A 10 -1.70 5.34 15.36
CA TYR A 10 -1.70 5.22 13.91
C TYR A 10 -2.99 4.55 13.44
N VAL A 11 -3.59 5.06 12.37
CA VAL A 11 -4.75 4.45 11.71
C VAL A 11 -4.42 4.16 10.26
N VAL A 12 -4.75 2.95 9.80
CA VAL A 12 -4.66 2.58 8.38
C VAL A 12 -6.05 2.67 7.78
N CYS A 13 -6.25 3.66 6.92
CA CYS A 13 -7.43 3.80 6.09
C CYS A 13 -7.27 2.91 4.85
N THR A 14 -8.13 1.88 4.78
CA THR A 14 -8.17 0.88 3.71
C THR A 14 -9.62 0.51 3.41
N GLY A 15 -9.86 -0.65 2.80
CA GLY A 15 -11.18 -1.22 2.53
C GLY A 15 -11.79 -0.65 1.25
N GLY A 16 -12.41 -1.51 0.43
CA GLY A 16 -12.82 -1.14 -0.93
C GLY A 16 -11.72 -0.33 -1.63
N GLU A 17 -12.12 0.81 -2.20
CA GLU A 17 -11.20 1.93 -2.42
C GLU A 17 -11.50 3.03 -1.40
N PRO A 18 -10.60 3.34 -0.44
CA PRO A 18 -10.86 4.30 0.63
C PRO A 18 -11.11 5.73 0.11
N LEU A 19 -10.51 6.13 -1.01
CA LEU A 19 -10.68 7.46 -1.57
C LEU A 19 -12.08 7.73 -2.16
N LEU A 20 -12.95 6.72 -2.22
CA LEU A 20 -14.38 6.91 -2.51
C LEU A 20 -15.15 7.55 -1.35
N GLN A 21 -14.60 7.52 -0.13
CA GLN A 21 -15.28 7.97 1.09
C GLN A 21 -14.45 8.96 1.91
N MET A 22 -13.12 8.89 1.83
CA MET A 22 -12.25 9.80 2.56
C MET A 22 -12.28 11.21 1.98
N ASP A 23 -12.51 12.20 2.85
CA ASP A 23 -12.48 13.62 2.54
C ASP A 23 -11.60 14.41 3.52
N GLU A 24 -11.44 15.70 3.26
CA GLU A 24 -10.64 16.60 4.10
C GLU A 24 -11.18 16.70 5.54
N ALA A 25 -12.51 16.59 5.72
CA ALA A 25 -13.14 16.70 7.02
C ALA A 25 -12.77 15.50 7.91
N LEU A 26 -12.77 14.29 7.34
CA LEU A 26 -12.34 13.09 8.03
C LEU A 26 -10.85 13.14 8.38
N ILE A 27 -9.98 13.52 7.43
CA ILE A 27 -8.53 13.65 7.65
C ILE A 27 -8.25 14.60 8.82
N LYS A 28 -8.86 15.79 8.79
CA LYS A 28 -8.72 16.79 9.86
C LYS A 28 -9.23 16.28 11.21
N ALA A 29 -10.33 15.51 11.23
CA ALA A 29 -10.87 14.93 12.45
C ALA A 29 -9.93 13.89 13.07
N ILE A 30 -9.33 13.02 12.23
CA ILE A 30 -8.37 12.01 12.67
C ILE A 30 -7.10 12.67 13.25
N HIS A 31 -6.55 13.66 12.56
CA HIS A 31 -5.42 14.44 13.07
C HIS A 31 -5.74 15.18 14.37
N LYS A 32 -6.95 15.76 14.49
CA LYS A 32 -7.41 16.40 15.74
C LYS A 32 -7.53 15.41 16.89
N ALA A 33 -7.84 14.14 16.61
CA ALA A 33 -7.82 13.06 17.59
C ALA A 33 -6.39 12.59 17.94
N GLY A 34 -5.36 13.14 17.29
CA GLY A 34 -3.95 12.89 17.58
C GLY A 34 -3.34 11.72 16.82
N PHE A 35 -4.01 11.19 15.80
CA PHE A 35 -3.54 10.06 15.00
C PHE A 35 -2.69 10.49 13.81
N GLU A 36 -1.78 9.62 13.38
CA GLU A 36 -1.17 9.60 12.05
C GLU A 36 -1.97 8.69 11.11
N ILE A 37 -2.01 9.05 9.82
CA ILE A 37 -2.84 8.41 8.81
C ILE A 37 -1.99 7.66 7.78
N GLY A 38 -2.17 6.34 7.73
CA GLY A 38 -1.78 5.51 6.60
C GLY A 38 -2.92 5.31 5.62
N LEU A 39 -2.64 5.36 4.32
CA LEU A 39 -3.58 5.06 3.24
C LEU A 39 -3.10 3.83 2.46
N GLU A 40 -4.01 2.88 2.23
CA GLU A 40 -3.83 1.76 1.29
C GLU A 40 -4.84 1.91 0.14
N THR A 41 -4.40 2.41 -1.01
CA THR A 41 -5.26 2.72 -2.18
C THR A 41 -4.85 1.93 -3.43
N ASN A 42 -5.79 1.74 -4.37
CA ASN A 42 -5.49 1.18 -5.68
C ASN A 42 -4.82 2.20 -6.65
N GLY A 43 -4.80 3.49 -6.29
CA GLY A 43 -4.17 4.57 -7.06
C GLY A 43 -4.99 5.14 -8.23
N THR A 44 -6.27 4.81 -8.33
CA THR A 44 -7.19 5.35 -9.36
C THR A 44 -7.75 6.73 -9.02
N MET A 45 -7.47 7.24 -7.82
CA MET A 45 -7.91 8.55 -7.33
C MET A 45 -6.75 9.34 -6.71
N ILE A 46 -6.82 10.67 -6.76
CA ILE A 46 -5.88 11.55 -6.05
C ILE A 46 -6.43 11.81 -4.64
N PRO A 47 -5.67 11.52 -3.57
CA PRO A 47 -6.12 11.77 -2.21
C PRO A 47 -6.17 13.28 -1.91
N PRO A 48 -7.03 13.72 -0.97
CA PRO A 48 -6.89 15.04 -0.37
C PRO A 48 -5.56 15.17 0.38
N ASP A 49 -5.12 16.40 0.59
CA ASP A 49 -3.90 16.68 1.35
C ASP A 49 -4.03 16.23 2.82
N GLY A 50 -2.89 15.95 3.46
CA GLY A 50 -2.83 15.62 4.89
C GLY A 50 -2.79 14.12 5.21
N ILE A 51 -2.62 13.25 4.23
CA ILE A 51 -2.31 11.83 4.49
C ILE A 51 -0.81 11.70 4.79
N ASP A 52 -0.45 11.11 5.94
CA ASP A 52 0.93 11.06 6.41
C ASP A 52 1.76 9.97 5.70
N TRP A 53 1.13 8.84 5.34
CA TRP A 53 1.75 7.75 4.62
C TRP A 53 0.84 7.18 3.52
N ILE A 54 1.28 7.24 2.27
CA ILE A 54 0.52 6.74 1.11
C ILE A 54 1.18 5.47 0.58
N CYS A 55 0.45 4.36 0.66
CA CYS A 55 0.74 3.12 -0.04
C CYS A 55 -0.20 2.93 -1.23
N VAL A 56 0.39 2.78 -2.42
CA VAL A 56 -0.33 2.57 -3.67
C VAL A 56 -0.10 1.15 -4.18
N SER A 57 -1.20 0.41 -4.36
CA SER A 57 -1.19 -0.93 -4.93
C SER A 57 -1.89 -0.94 -6.29
N PRO A 58 -1.17 -0.75 -7.41
CA PRO A 58 -1.79 -0.69 -8.74
C PRO A 58 -2.39 -2.04 -9.15
N LYS A 59 -3.45 -1.98 -9.96
CA LYS A 59 -4.17 -3.14 -10.50
C LYS A 59 -4.01 -3.18 -12.02
N ALA A 60 -3.78 -4.35 -12.60
CA ALA A 60 -3.39 -4.50 -14.01
C ALA A 60 -4.44 -4.00 -15.01
N ASN A 61 -5.70 -4.00 -14.59
CA ASN A 61 -6.87 -3.64 -15.38
C ASN A 61 -7.46 -2.28 -14.98
N ALA A 62 -6.68 -1.40 -14.33
CA ALA A 62 -7.13 -0.08 -13.91
C ALA A 62 -6.08 0.98 -14.21
N ASP A 63 -6.53 2.20 -14.49
CA ASP A 63 -5.66 3.34 -14.71
C ASP A 63 -5.00 3.80 -13.41
N LEU A 64 -3.68 3.98 -13.44
CA LEU A 64 -2.90 4.52 -12.34
C LEU A 64 -2.68 6.03 -12.52
N ILE A 65 -3.46 6.83 -11.79
CA ILE A 65 -3.33 8.30 -11.83
C ILE A 65 -2.45 8.84 -10.70
N LEU A 66 -2.45 8.16 -9.53
CA LEU A 66 -1.60 8.52 -8.41
C LEU A 66 -0.17 7.99 -8.62
N LYS A 67 0.71 8.88 -9.09
CA LYS A 67 2.07 8.57 -9.56
C LYS A 67 3.16 8.91 -8.54
N ASN A 68 2.78 9.24 -7.31
CA ASN A 68 3.67 9.56 -6.21
C ASN A 68 3.08 9.11 -4.87
N GLY A 69 3.95 8.91 -3.88
CA GLY A 69 3.60 8.47 -2.53
C GLY A 69 4.83 7.90 -1.81
N ASN A 70 4.65 7.33 -0.63
CA ASN A 70 5.75 6.74 0.14
C ASN A 70 6.08 5.33 -0.36
N GLU A 71 5.04 4.54 -0.62
CA GLU A 71 5.15 3.12 -0.93
C GLU A 71 4.39 2.77 -2.21
N LEU A 72 5.05 2.08 -3.14
CA LEU A 72 4.39 1.36 -4.23
C LEU A 72 4.47 -0.15 -3.97
N LYS A 73 3.33 -0.81 -3.78
CA LYS A 73 3.23 -2.24 -3.46
C LYS A 73 2.45 -3.01 -4.52
N VAL A 74 3.16 -3.67 -5.42
CA VAL A 74 2.55 -4.45 -6.50
C VAL A 74 2.22 -5.86 -6.01
N VAL A 75 0.93 -6.22 -6.02
CA VAL A 75 0.52 -7.62 -5.87
C VAL A 75 0.99 -8.39 -7.11
N TYR A 76 1.68 -9.51 -6.93
CA TYR A 76 2.37 -10.22 -7.99
C TYR A 76 2.17 -11.74 -7.90
N PRO A 77 1.93 -12.44 -9.01
CA PRO A 77 1.80 -11.94 -10.37
C PRO A 77 0.41 -11.38 -10.69
N GLN A 78 0.32 -10.40 -11.59
CA GLN A 78 -0.94 -9.98 -12.22
C GLN A 78 -0.83 -10.18 -13.73
N CYS A 79 -1.88 -10.69 -14.37
CA CYS A 79 -1.92 -10.87 -15.82
C CYS A 79 -1.78 -9.52 -16.52
N GLY A 80 -0.87 -9.41 -17.49
CA GLY A 80 -0.67 -8.18 -18.26
C GLY A 80 0.10 -7.06 -17.55
N MET A 81 0.54 -7.24 -16.29
CA MET A 81 1.35 -6.25 -15.59
C MET A 81 2.80 -6.71 -15.43
N ASN A 82 3.72 -5.90 -15.96
CA ASN A 82 5.12 -5.95 -15.58
C ASN A 82 5.37 -4.90 -14.47
N PRO A 83 5.73 -5.27 -13.22
CA PRO A 83 5.92 -4.29 -12.13
C PRO A 83 6.92 -3.19 -12.48
N ARG A 84 7.92 -3.49 -13.32
CA ARG A 84 9.01 -2.56 -13.66
C ARG A 84 8.55 -1.31 -14.41
N VAL A 85 7.36 -1.30 -15.00
CA VAL A 85 6.80 -0.11 -15.65
C VAL A 85 6.62 1.06 -14.67
N HIS A 86 6.55 0.75 -13.37
CA HIS A 86 6.39 1.72 -12.31
C HIS A 86 7.71 2.26 -11.75
N GLU A 87 8.88 1.73 -12.14
CA GLU A 87 10.19 2.10 -11.56
C GLU A 87 10.53 3.58 -11.71
N LYS A 88 9.91 4.29 -12.64
CA LYS A 88 10.12 5.74 -12.87
C LYS A 88 9.15 6.63 -12.10
N LEU A 89 8.18 6.05 -11.40
CA LEU A 89 7.23 6.80 -10.57
C LEU A 89 7.91 7.30 -9.29
N LYS A 90 7.32 8.32 -8.67
CA LYS A 90 7.92 9.04 -7.54
C LYS A 90 7.52 8.40 -6.20
N PHE A 91 8.10 7.24 -5.90
CA PHE A 91 7.91 6.53 -4.63
C PHE A 91 9.22 6.28 -3.92
N ASP A 92 9.21 6.33 -2.58
CA ASP A 92 10.39 6.08 -1.75
C ASP A 92 10.71 4.58 -1.67
N HIS A 93 9.68 3.75 -1.72
CA HIS A 93 9.78 2.30 -1.60
C HIS A 93 9.02 1.56 -2.70
N PHE A 94 9.61 0.46 -3.17
CA PHE A 94 9.04 -0.42 -4.18
C PHE A 94 8.97 -1.83 -3.61
N TYR A 95 7.76 -2.39 -3.50
CA TYR A 95 7.52 -3.73 -2.98
C TYR A 95 6.80 -4.62 -3.97
N ILE A 96 7.19 -5.89 -3.93
CA ILE A 96 6.45 -7.00 -4.52
C ILE A 96 5.78 -7.76 -3.39
N GLN A 97 4.47 -7.91 -3.48
CA GLN A 97 3.68 -8.73 -2.56
C GLN A 97 3.17 -9.97 -3.30
N PRO A 98 3.51 -11.19 -2.85
CA PRO A 98 2.95 -12.40 -3.40
C PRO A 98 1.42 -12.36 -3.37
N MET A 99 0.78 -12.61 -4.52
CA MET A 99 -0.66 -12.76 -4.61
C MET A 99 -1.08 -13.99 -3.80
N ASP A 100 -1.99 -13.79 -2.88
CA ASP A 100 -2.58 -14.86 -2.11
C ASP A 100 -3.60 -15.67 -2.93
N GLY A 101 -3.90 -16.89 -2.48
CA GLY A 101 -4.88 -17.78 -3.10
C GLY A 101 -4.33 -19.18 -3.38
N ILE A 102 -4.98 -19.92 -4.29
CA ILE A 102 -4.66 -21.33 -4.59
C ILE A 102 -3.19 -21.53 -4.99
N ASN A 103 -2.58 -20.52 -5.62
CA ASN A 103 -1.20 -20.57 -6.10
C ASN A 103 -0.19 -19.88 -5.17
N GLN A 104 -0.51 -19.67 -3.89
CA GLN A 104 0.30 -18.87 -2.96
C GLN A 104 1.78 -19.30 -2.92
N THR A 105 2.06 -20.60 -2.74
CA THR A 105 3.44 -21.14 -2.70
C THR A 105 4.23 -20.80 -3.96
N GLU A 106 3.60 -20.89 -5.13
CA GLU A 106 4.23 -20.55 -6.40
C GLU A 106 4.43 -19.04 -6.54
N ASN A 107 3.44 -18.25 -6.14
CA ASN A 107 3.52 -16.80 -6.18
C ASN A 107 4.61 -16.24 -5.26
N ILE A 108 4.86 -16.88 -4.12
CA ILE A 108 5.99 -16.57 -3.23
C ILE A 108 7.31 -16.79 -3.98
N LYS A 109 7.55 -17.98 -4.55
CA LYS A 109 8.78 -18.30 -5.29
C LYS A 109 9.01 -17.33 -6.46
N ARG A 110 7.95 -17.00 -7.19
CA ARG A 110 8.01 -16.04 -8.31
C ARG A 110 8.36 -14.63 -7.82
N SER A 111 7.80 -14.21 -6.69
CA SER A 111 8.09 -12.91 -6.09
C SER A 111 9.52 -12.83 -5.57
N GLU A 112 10.01 -13.88 -4.89
CA GLU A 112 11.39 -14.02 -4.44
C GLU A 112 12.36 -13.91 -5.62
N LYS A 113 12.13 -14.68 -6.69
CA LYS A 113 12.93 -14.61 -7.90
C LYS A 113 12.95 -13.19 -8.48
N PHE A 114 11.79 -12.53 -8.56
CA PHE A 114 11.69 -11.18 -9.10
C PHE A 114 12.54 -10.18 -8.30
N VAL A 115 12.45 -10.18 -6.96
CA VAL A 115 13.20 -9.22 -6.14
C VAL A 115 14.70 -9.50 -6.14
N LEU A 116 15.11 -10.76 -6.29
CA LEU A 116 16.52 -11.13 -6.47
C LEU A 116 17.07 -10.61 -7.82
N ASP A 117 16.29 -10.73 -8.89
CA ASP A 117 16.66 -10.25 -10.23
C ASP A 117 16.58 -8.71 -10.34
N HIS A 118 15.82 -8.05 -9.45
CA HIS A 118 15.53 -6.61 -9.49
C HIS A 118 15.64 -5.94 -8.10
N PRO A 119 16.86 -5.64 -7.62
CA PRO A 119 17.13 -5.24 -6.23
C PRO A 119 16.58 -3.87 -5.80
N LYS A 120 16.01 -3.10 -6.75
CA LYS A 120 15.19 -1.91 -6.41
C LYS A 120 13.92 -2.31 -5.63
N TRP A 121 13.43 -3.52 -5.86
CA TRP A 121 12.22 -4.06 -5.26
C TRP A 121 12.53 -4.88 -4.02
N LYS A 122 11.65 -4.79 -3.03
CA LYS A 122 11.71 -5.55 -1.78
C LYS A 122 10.51 -6.48 -1.67
N LEU A 123 10.64 -7.58 -0.92
CA LEU A 123 9.51 -8.49 -0.69
C LEU A 123 8.62 -7.94 0.44
N SER A 124 7.31 -7.88 0.21
CA SER A 124 6.29 -7.56 1.22
C SER A 124 5.42 -8.80 1.47
N LEU A 125 5.53 -9.39 2.65
CA LEU A 125 4.74 -10.56 3.02
C LEU A 125 3.45 -10.13 3.75
N GLN A 126 2.36 -10.87 3.53
CA GLN A 126 1.14 -10.73 4.32
C GLN A 126 1.32 -11.44 5.67
N THR A 127 2.18 -10.87 6.52
CA THR A 127 2.59 -11.47 7.80
C THR A 127 1.43 -11.76 8.74
N HIS A 128 0.37 -10.94 8.72
CA HIS A 128 -0.86 -11.18 9.48
C HIS A 128 -1.48 -12.56 9.17
N LYS A 129 -1.47 -13.01 7.90
CA LYS A 129 -1.95 -14.35 7.51
C LYS A 129 -1.03 -15.46 8.00
N ILE A 130 0.29 -15.23 7.95
CA ILE A 130 1.29 -16.18 8.45
C ILE A 130 1.14 -16.37 9.96
N LEU A 131 0.87 -15.28 10.68
CA LEU A 131 0.72 -15.26 12.13
C LEU A 131 -0.69 -15.62 12.61
N GLY A 132 -1.68 -15.66 11.72
CA GLY A 132 -3.07 -15.94 12.07
C GLY A 132 -3.74 -14.82 12.87
N ILE A 133 -3.37 -13.56 12.60
CA ILE A 133 -3.94 -12.37 13.25
C ILE A 133 -4.70 -11.50 12.23
N PRO A 134 -5.72 -10.74 12.69
CA PRO A 134 -6.35 -9.69 11.88
C PRO A 134 -5.38 -8.58 11.46
#